data_AF-A0A8E2LD19-F1
#
_entry.id   AF-A0A8E2LD19-F1
#
_cell.length_a   1.000
_cell.length_b   1.000
_cell.length_c   1.000
_cell.angle_alpha   90.00
_cell.angle_beta   90.00
_cell.angle_gamma   90.00
#
_symmetry.space_group_name_H-M   'P 1'
#
loop_
_entity.id
_entity.type
_entity.pdbx_description
1 polymer ?
#
loop_
_entity_poly.entity_id
_entity_poly.type
_entity_poly.pdbx_seq_one_letter_code
_entity_poly.pdbx_strand_id
1 'polypeptide(L)' 'MKREDLLAPKEYNIVEEIEKYASSPSKLAIKWVNELGETKEITYKELINKVTKTGNVFLENGLKKGDTILVIIPRII' A
#
# COMPACT_ATOMS: atom_id res chain seq x y z
N MET A 1 5.97 -18.06 20.48
CA MET A 1 6.29 -16.66 20.14
C MET A 1 6.82 -16.01 21.41
N LYS A 2 8.03 -15.47 21.41
CA LYS A 2 8.57 -14.80 22.60
C LYS A 2 8.05 -13.37 22.64
N ARG A 3 7.92 -12.78 23.83
CA ARG A 3 7.38 -11.41 23.97
C ARG A 3 8.30 -10.39 23.31
N GLU A 4 9.61 -10.67 23.32
CA GLU A 4 10.62 -9.86 22.63
C GLU A 4 10.33 -9.71 21.12
N ASP A 5 9.72 -10.72 20.49
CA ASP A 5 9.41 -10.74 19.06
C ASP A 5 8.26 -9.77 18.67
N LEU A 6 7.54 -9.22 19.66
CA LEU A 6 6.43 -8.28 19.47
C LEU A 6 6.83 -6.83 19.72
N LEU A 7 8.08 -6.57 20.09
CA LEU A 7 8.59 -5.22 20.28
C LEU A 7 8.80 -4.57 18.91
N ALA A 8 8.05 -3.51 18.63
CA ALA A 8 8.22 -2.74 17.40
C ALA A 8 9.62 -2.11 17.36
N PRO A 9 10.26 -2.04 16.17
CA PRO A 9 11.52 -1.35 16.02
C PRO A 9 11.36 0.15 16.29
N LYS A 10 12.49 0.82 16.58
CA LYS A 10 12.54 2.26 16.86
C LYS A 10 11.98 3.09 15.69
N GLU A 11 12.24 2.63 14.46
CA GLU A 11 11.69 3.19 13.23
C GLU A 11 10.93 2.09 12.51
N TYR A 12 9.69 2.39 12.12
CA TYR A 12 8.82 1.44 11.45
C TYR A 12 7.94 2.18 10.44
N ASN A 13 7.87 1.65 9.22
CA ASN A 13 6.92 2.08 8.22
C ASN A 13 6.13 0.85 7.73
N ILE A 14 4.80 0.91 7.82
CA ILE A 14 3.92 -0.19 7.41
C ILE A 14 4.11 -0.60 5.93
N VAL A 15 4.57 0.32 5.08
CA VAL A 15 4.86 0.03 3.66
C VAL A 15 5.95 -1.04 3.53
N GLU A 16 6.90 -1.12 4.47
CA GLU A 16 7.97 -2.13 4.46
C GLU A 16 7.41 -3.56 4.52
N GLU A 17 6.32 -3.78 5.26
CA GLU A 17 5.65 -5.09 5.32
C GLU A 17 4.99 -5.46 3.99
N ILE A 18 4.55 -4.46 3.22
CA ILE A 18 3.95 -4.66 1.89
C ILE A 18 5.05 -4.95 0.86
N GLU A 19 6.16 -4.23 0.92
CA GLU A 19 7.30 -4.38 0.00
C GLU A 19 7.95 -5.76 0.06
N LYS A 20 7.97 -6.41 1.24
CA LYS A 20 8.44 -7.80 1.41
C LYS A 20 7.80 -8.79 0.43
N TYR A 21 6.59 -8.50 -0.02
CA TYR A 21 5.84 -9.36 -0.94
C TYR A 21 5.94 -8.94 -2.41
N ALA A 22 6.48 -7.77 -2.72
CA ALA A 22 6.61 -7.27 -4.09
C ALA A 22 7.59 -8.08 -4.95
N SER A 23 8.56 -8.76 -4.31
CA SER A 23 9.50 -9.68 -4.97
C SER A 23 8.81 -10.93 -5.57
N SER A 24 7.59 -11.24 -5.15
CA SER A 24 6.77 -12.33 -5.70
C SER A 24 5.76 -11.76 -6.71
N PRO A 25 6.10 -11.72 -8.03
CA PRO A 25 5.34 -10.94 -9.01
C PRO A 25 3.90 -11.41 -9.21
N SER A 26 3.57 -12.66 -8.92
CA SER A 26 2.23 -13.23 -9.04
C SER A 26 1.42 -13.20 -7.74
N LYS A 27 2.01 -12.75 -6.62
CA LYS A 27 1.31 -12.75 -5.34
C LYS A 27 0.23 -11.66 -5.33
N LEU A 28 -1.02 -12.07 -5.20
CA LEU A 28 -2.17 -11.17 -5.13
C LEU A 28 -2.17 -10.40 -3.80
N ALA A 29 -2.30 -9.08 -3.90
CA ALA A 29 -2.43 -8.17 -2.76
C ALA A 29 -3.89 -7.78 -2.53
N ILE A 30 -4.61 -7.45 -3.61
CA ILE A 30 -5.99 -6.99 -3.55
C ILE A 30 -6.83 -7.78 -4.55
N LYS A 31 -7.93 -8.33 -4.07
CA LYS A 31 -9.01 -8.88 -4.89
C LYS A 31 -10.26 -8.09 -4.60
N TRP A 32 -10.70 -7.30 -5.57
CA TRP A 32 -11.90 -6.47 -5.48
C TRP A 32 -13.02 -7.09 -6.30
N VAL A 33 -14.22 -6.98 -5.75
CA VAL A 33 -15.46 -7.49 -6.35
C VAL A 33 -16.52 -6.42 -6.18
N ASN A 34 -17.30 -6.16 -7.23
CA ASN A 34 -18.45 -5.28 -7.15
C ASN A 34 -19.78 -6.05 -7.08
N GLU A 35 -20.87 -5.29 -7.00
CA GLU A 35 -22.24 -5.82 -6.89
C GLU A 35 -22.69 -6.61 -8.13
N LEU A 36 -22.07 -6.36 -9.29
CA LEU A 36 -22.32 -7.09 -10.54
C LEU A 36 -21.48 -8.38 -10.65
N GLY A 37 -20.63 -8.67 -9.65
CA GLY A 37 -19.73 -9.81 -9.65
C GLY A 37 -18.47 -9.62 -10.49
N GLU A 38 -18.22 -8.42 -11.01
CA GLU A 38 -16.97 -8.11 -11.72
C GLU A 38 -15.81 -8.13 -10.73
N THR A 39 -14.69 -8.73 -11.14
CA THR A 39 -13.51 -8.86 -10.29
C THR A 39 -12.33 -8.11 -10.87
N LYS A 40 -11.56 -7.49 -9.98
CA LYS A 40 -10.24 -6.93 -10.30
C LYS A 40 -9.23 -7.45 -9.30
N GLU A 41 -8.07 -7.81 -9.81
CA GLU A 41 -6.97 -8.31 -9.01
C GLU A 41 -5.76 -7.39 -9.20
N ILE A 42 -5.06 -7.12 -8.11
CA ILE A 42 -3.81 -6.36 -8.08
C ILE A 42 -2.79 -7.18 -7.30
N THR A 43 -1.66 -7.46 -7.92
CA THR A 43 -0.50 -8.09 -7.29
C THR A 43 0.25 -7.11 -6.39
N TYR A 44 1.04 -7.60 -5.44
CA TYR A 44 1.90 -6.74 -4.61
C TYR A 44 2.85 -5.88 -5.46
N LYS A 45 3.38 -6.43 -6.56
CA LYS A 45 4.23 -5.70 -7.49
C LYS A 45 3.50 -4.54 -8.16
N GLU A 46 2.29 -4.76 -8.65
CA GLU A 46 1.47 -3.71 -9.26
C GLU A 46 1.04 -2.65 -8.23
N LEU A 47 0.71 -3.08 -7.01
CA LEU A 47 0.34 -2.18 -5.92
C LEU A 47 1.48 -1.22 -5.59
N ILE A 48 2.70 -1.72 -5.38
CA ILE A 48 3.87 -0.89 -5.09
C ILE A 48 4.16 0.07 -6.24
N ASN A 49 4.11 -0.38 -7.50
CA ASN A 49 4.30 0.51 -8.64
C ASN A 49 3.27 1.67 -8.66
N LYS A 50 2.00 1.38 -8.36
CA LYS A 50 0.94 2.41 -8.26
C LYS A 50 1.18 3.36 -7.08
N VAL A 51 1.53 2.83 -5.91
CA VAL A 51 1.78 3.63 -4.69
C VAL A 51 2.98 4.55 -4.89
N THR A 52 4.09 4.06 -5.45
CA THR A 52 5.28 4.87 -5.74
C THR A 52 4.96 6.01 -6.71
N LYS A 53 4.17 5.73 -7.76
CA LYS A 53 3.73 6.77 -8.70
C LYS A 53 2.93 7.87 -7.99
N THR A 54 1.98 7.50 -7.14
CA THR A 54 1.19 8.46 -6.36
C THR A 54 2.05 9.25 -5.37
N GLY A 55 3.00 8.59 -4.70
CA GLY A 55 3.95 9.24 -3.79
C GLY A 55 4.80 10.29 -4.50
N ASN A 56 5.32 9.96 -5.69
CA ASN A 56 6.07 10.93 -6.51
C ASN A 56 5.22 12.13 -6.90
N VAL A 57 3.97 11.93 -7.30
CA VAL A 57 3.05 13.05 -7.60
C VAL A 57 2.87 13.93 -6.36
N PHE A 58 2.69 13.38 -5.17
CA PHE A 58 2.59 14.19 -3.96
C PHE A 58 3.87 14.98 -3.65
N LEU A 59 5.04 14.35 -3.80
CA LEU A 59 6.33 15.01 -3.61
C LEU A 59 6.52 16.16 -4.61
N GLU A 60 6.19 15.94 -5.88
CA GLU A 60 6.26 16.96 -6.94
C GLU A 60 5.31 18.14 -6.68
N ASN A 61 4.16 17.88 -6.04
CA ASN A 61 3.20 18.91 -5.63
C ASN A 61 3.55 19.57 -4.28
N GLY A 62 4.74 19.28 -3.73
CA GLY A 62 5.28 19.97 -2.56
C GLY A 62 4.81 19.43 -1.21
N LEU A 63 4.17 18.26 -1.18
CA LEU A 63 3.79 17.59 0.08
C LEU A 63 5.04 17.21 0.88
N LYS A 64 5.04 17.52 2.18
CA LYS A 64 6.14 17.26 3.10
C LYS A 64 5.70 16.36 4.26
N LYS A 65 6.70 15.74 4.91
CA LYS A 65 6.49 14.95 6.11
C LYS A 65 5.85 15.82 7.20
N GLY A 66 4.70 15.40 7.71
CA GLY A 66 3.92 16.12 8.72
C GLY A 66 2.72 16.87 8.17
N ASP A 67 2.62 17.04 6.85
CA ASP A 67 1.44 17.66 6.22
C ASP A 67 0.21 16.77 6.38
N THR A 68 -0.96 17.40 6.51
CA THR A 68 -2.25 16.69 6.67
C THR A 68 -2.96 16.59 5.33
N ILE A 69 -3.48 15.40 5.00
CA ILE A 69 -4.24 15.14 3.77
C ILE A 69 -5.64 14.67 4.16
N LEU A 70 -6.67 15.27 3.55
CA LEU A 70 -8.04 14.77 3.61
C LEU A 70 -8.26 13.78 2.46
N VAL A 71 -8.65 12.54 2.77
CA VAL A 71 -8.93 11.50 1.78
C VAL A 71 -10.44 11.22 1.76
N ILE A 72 -11.09 11.51 0.63
CA ILE A 72 -12.50 11.18 0.39
C ILE A 72 -12.57 10.44 -0.94
N ILE A 73 -12.76 9.12 -0.88
CA ILE A 73 -12.81 8.25 -2.06
C ILE A 73 -13.94 7.22 -1.94
N PRO A 74 -14.62 6.87 -3.05
CA PRO A 74 -15.50 5.70 -3.09
C PRO A 74 -14.69 4.40 -3.11
N ARG A 75 -15.32 3.25 -2.83
CA ARG A 75 -14.66 1.94 -2.80
C ARG A 75 -14.48 1.34 -4.20
N ILE A 76 -13.57 1.92 -4.98
CA ILE A 76 -13.29 1.51 -6.37
C ILE A 76 -11.84 1.06 -6.56
N ILE A 77 -11.63 0.15 -7.52
CA ILE A 77 -10.32 -0.23 -8.06
C ILE A 77 -10.31 -0.02 -9.57
#